data_AF-A0A7R9PEY0-F1
#
_entry.id   AF-A0A7R9PEY0-F1
#
_cell.length_a   1.000
_cell.length_b   1.000
_cell.length_c   1.000
_cell.angle_alpha   90.00
_cell.angle_beta   90.00
_cell.angle_gamma   90.00
#
_symmetry.space_group_name_H-M   'P 1'
#
loop_
_entity.id
_entity.type
_entity.pdbx_description
1 polymer ?
#
loop_
_entity_poly.entity_id
_entity_poly.type
_entity_poly.pdbx_seq_one_letter_code
_entity_poly.pdbx_strand_id
1 'polypeptide(L)'
;MIAPRRPSVSQCSYDSPPETLSVCPCADRSLVGCGGAHSGAEGLSDFAHHVLRQICSQEWVLERCLQNPGELCHPDMLLDSMLTPRQAQRLLHMICYPDSTVSDDSLDQRSIIARILENLEQWTVRMSWLDLQLMFKQFPAGSSELNQWLDMVAKAAIDVFQLTPGSAPADKEERKRPVKPGSIWLVGPLVSKLSSAVRGRVLKVAGQVLESGNWSSKTRDKERPSQRSSSSLLNHQPFLSLVLTCLKGQDDQREGLLTSLHSQLSQFLQLNKD
;
A
#
# COMPACT_ATOMS: atom_id res chain seq x y z
N MET A 1 -17.86 3.97 62.78
CA MET A 1 -19.20 4.50 63.12
C MET A 1 -19.95 4.79 61.82
N ILE A 2 -21.15 4.19 61.71
CA ILE A 2 -22.28 4.62 60.87
C ILE A 2 -22.20 4.30 59.36
N ALA A 3 -22.81 3.18 58.99
CA ALA A 3 -23.61 3.04 57.76
C ALA A 3 -24.92 3.83 57.91
N PRO A 4 -25.61 4.22 56.81
CA PRO A 4 -26.73 3.42 56.26
C PRO A 4 -26.84 3.59 54.70
N ARG A 5 -27.67 2.94 53.87
CA ARG A 5 -28.68 1.86 53.88
C ARG A 5 -28.94 1.53 52.39
N ARG A 6 -29.20 0.24 52.05
CA ARG A 6 -29.88 -0.18 50.80
C ARG A 6 -31.40 0.10 50.86
N PRO A 7 -32.11 0.07 49.72
CA PRO A 7 -32.93 -1.11 49.35
C PRO A 7 -32.73 -1.48 47.86
N SER A 8 -32.53 -2.74 47.45
CA SER A 8 -33.42 -3.92 47.36
C SER A 8 -34.19 -4.05 46.02
N VAL A 9 -33.64 -4.96 45.19
CA VAL A 9 -34.26 -6.02 44.38
C VAL A 9 -35.24 -5.67 43.23
N SER A 10 -34.86 -6.11 42.02
CA SER A 10 -35.69 -6.89 41.07
C SER A 10 -34.73 -7.55 40.07
N GLN A 11 -34.29 -8.80 40.32
CA GLN A 11 -34.69 -9.99 39.56
C GLN A 11 -34.95 -9.73 38.06
N CYS A 12 -33.93 -9.96 37.22
CA CYS A 12 -34.12 -10.20 35.80
C CYS A 12 -34.01 -11.70 35.55
N SER A 13 -35.12 -12.28 35.10
CA SER A 13 -35.28 -13.66 34.70
C SER A 13 -34.34 -14.04 33.55
N TYR A 14 -33.90 -15.29 33.57
CA TYR A 14 -33.34 -15.98 32.40
C TYR A 14 -34.43 -16.13 31.34
N ASP A 15 -34.21 -15.56 30.17
CA ASP A 15 -34.95 -15.89 28.94
C ASP A 15 -33.92 -16.13 27.83
N SER A 16 -34.04 -17.29 27.18
CA SER A 16 -33.15 -17.76 26.12
C SER A 16 -33.24 -16.87 24.86
N PRO A 17 -32.16 -16.73 24.06
CA PRO A 17 -32.30 -16.07 22.77
C PRO A 17 -32.97 -17.01 21.75
N PRO A 18 -33.88 -16.51 20.90
CA PRO A 18 -34.38 -17.29 19.77
C PRO A 18 -33.35 -17.31 18.64
N GLU A 19 -33.10 -18.51 18.11
CA GLU A 19 -32.49 -18.70 16.80
C GLU A 19 -33.41 -18.12 15.72
N THR A 20 -33.04 -16.99 15.13
CA THR A 20 -33.50 -16.64 13.77
C THR A 20 -32.38 -15.93 13.00
N LEU A 21 -31.76 -16.69 12.10
CA LEU A 21 -30.99 -16.17 10.98
C LEU A 21 -31.89 -15.24 10.16
N SER A 22 -31.70 -13.93 10.28
CA SER A 22 -32.28 -12.97 9.36
C SER A 22 -31.45 -12.96 8.08
N VAL A 23 -31.94 -13.73 7.10
CA VAL A 23 -31.48 -13.74 5.72
C VAL A 23 -31.86 -12.40 5.08
N CYS A 24 -30.87 -11.70 4.49
CA CYS A 24 -31.11 -10.50 3.68
C CYS A 24 -32.05 -10.82 2.49
N PRO A 25 -33.12 -10.04 2.26
CA PRO A 25 -34.00 -10.24 1.12
C PRO A 25 -33.54 -9.36 -0.06
N CYS A 26 -32.74 -9.91 -0.97
CA CYS A 26 -32.63 -9.37 -2.33
C CYS A 26 -33.35 -10.30 -3.28
N ALA A 27 -34.45 -9.78 -3.81
CA ALA A 27 -35.40 -10.45 -4.68
C ALA A 27 -34.83 -10.71 -6.09
N ASP A 28 -35.12 -11.92 -6.57
CA ASP A 28 -35.72 -12.22 -7.87
C ASP A 28 -35.00 -11.77 -9.15
N ARG A 29 -34.33 -12.74 -9.81
CA ARG A 29 -34.37 -12.83 -11.28
C ARG A 29 -34.19 -14.26 -11.77
N SER A 30 -35.34 -14.89 -12.03
CA SER A 30 -35.60 -15.85 -13.11
C SER A 30 -34.70 -17.09 -13.24
N LEU A 31 -35.15 -18.23 -12.69
CA LEU A 31 -34.75 -19.57 -13.13
C LEU A 31 -35.85 -20.12 -14.06
N VAL A 32 -35.63 -20.02 -15.37
CA VAL A 32 -36.32 -20.83 -16.39
C VAL A 32 -35.28 -21.75 -17.00
N GLY A 33 -35.51 -23.06 -16.90
CA GLY A 33 -34.53 -24.10 -17.21
C GLY A 33 -34.40 -24.48 -18.68
N CYS A 34 -33.42 -25.34 -18.99
CA CYS A 34 -33.62 -26.65 -19.61
C CYS A 34 -32.28 -27.38 -19.81
N GLY A 35 -32.31 -28.68 -19.52
CA GLY A 35 -31.53 -29.78 -20.09
C GLY A 35 -30.19 -29.50 -20.78
N GLY A 36 -29.12 -29.94 -20.11
CA GLY A 36 -27.84 -30.26 -20.74
C GLY A 36 -26.93 -30.90 -19.71
N ALA A 37 -26.73 -32.21 -19.79
CA ALA A 37 -25.72 -32.91 -19.02
C ALA A 37 -24.33 -32.49 -19.53
N HIS A 38 -23.87 -31.32 -19.09
CA HIS A 38 -22.49 -30.88 -19.17
C HIS A 38 -22.01 -30.65 -17.73
N SER A 39 -21.01 -31.45 -17.34
CA SER A 39 -20.01 -31.14 -16.33
C SER A 39 -20.52 -30.65 -14.96
N GLY A 40 -20.97 -31.57 -14.09
CA GLY A 40 -21.27 -31.24 -12.69
C GLY A 40 -20.11 -30.59 -11.89
N ALA A 41 -18.87 -30.70 -12.38
CA ALA A 41 -17.71 -30.01 -11.82
C ALA A 41 -17.63 -28.51 -12.17
N GLU A 42 -18.12 -28.08 -13.34
CA GLU A 42 -18.14 -26.67 -13.74
C GLU A 42 -19.14 -25.89 -12.87
N GLY A 43 -20.34 -26.45 -12.67
CA GLY A 43 -21.34 -25.86 -11.78
C GLY A 43 -20.92 -25.80 -10.30
N LEU A 44 -20.19 -26.80 -9.79
CA LEU A 44 -19.69 -26.80 -8.41
C LEU A 44 -18.57 -25.76 -8.21
N SER A 45 -17.65 -25.66 -9.17
CA SER A 45 -16.57 -24.66 -9.13
C SER A 45 -17.13 -23.25 -9.15
N ASP A 46 -18.10 -22.97 -10.03
CA ASP A 46 -18.74 -21.66 -10.11
C ASP A 46 -19.52 -21.32 -8.84
N PHE A 47 -20.23 -22.30 -8.27
CA PHE A 47 -20.92 -22.14 -7.00
C PHE A 47 -19.94 -21.87 -5.85
N ALA A 48 -18.85 -22.64 -5.75
CA ALA A 48 -17.83 -22.44 -4.73
C ALA A 48 -17.17 -21.05 -4.83
N HIS A 49 -16.85 -20.60 -6.05
CA HIS A 49 -16.34 -19.25 -6.28
C HIS A 49 -17.35 -18.17 -5.90
N HIS A 50 -18.63 -18.39 -6.20
CA HIS A 50 -19.69 -17.47 -5.82
C HIS A 50 -19.81 -17.34 -4.30
N VAL A 51 -19.88 -18.47 -3.58
CA VAL A 51 -19.93 -18.51 -2.11
C VAL A 51 -18.69 -17.83 -1.51
N LEU A 52 -17.50 -18.13 -2.03
CA LEU A 52 -16.26 -17.51 -1.59
C LEU A 52 -16.30 -15.98 -1.73
N ARG A 53 -16.77 -15.46 -2.87
CA ARG A 53 -16.94 -14.02 -3.06
C ARG A 53 -17.93 -13.42 -2.05
N GLN A 54 -19.06 -14.09 -1.81
CA GLN A 54 -20.06 -13.62 -0.85
C GLN A 54 -19.52 -13.57 0.58
N ILE A 55 -18.66 -14.53 0.96
CA ILE A 55 -17.98 -14.52 2.26
C ILE A 55 -16.95 -13.40 2.32
N CYS A 56 -16.08 -13.29 1.31
CA CYS A 56 -15.02 -12.27 1.27
C CYS A 56 -15.57 -10.84 1.22
N SER A 57 -16.76 -10.63 0.65
CA SER A 57 -17.39 -9.31 0.58
C SER A 57 -18.09 -8.87 1.86
N GLN A 58 -18.10 -9.69 2.92
CA GLN A 58 -18.70 -9.29 4.21
C GLN A 58 -17.82 -8.27 4.93
N GLU A 59 -18.42 -7.18 5.43
CA GLU A 59 -17.68 -6.11 6.13
C GLU A 59 -16.91 -6.62 7.35
N TRP A 60 -17.51 -7.52 8.14
CA TRP A 60 -16.85 -8.09 9.33
C TRP A 60 -15.61 -8.92 8.99
N VAL A 61 -15.56 -9.55 7.81
CA VAL A 61 -14.39 -10.31 7.34
C VAL A 61 -13.23 -9.35 7.07
N LEU A 62 -13.52 -8.23 6.39
CA LEU A 62 -12.55 -7.18 6.16
C LEU A 62 -12.05 -6.58 7.47
N GLU A 63 -12.94 -6.23 8.39
CA GLU A 63 -12.58 -5.69 9.70
C GLU A 63 -11.65 -6.65 10.46
N ARG A 64 -11.98 -7.95 10.46
CA ARG A 64 -11.15 -8.97 11.11
C ARG A 64 -9.76 -9.08 10.48
N CYS A 65 -9.69 -9.04 9.15
CA CYS A 65 -8.42 -9.06 8.41
C CYS A 65 -7.55 -7.85 8.73
N LEU A 66 -8.15 -6.66 8.84
CA LEU A 66 -7.43 -5.41 9.14
C LEU A 66 -7.12 -5.22 10.62
N GLN A 67 -7.77 -5.96 11.53
CA GLN A 67 -7.51 -5.91 12.96
C GLN A 67 -6.15 -6.57 13.30
N ASN A 68 -5.88 -7.75 12.73
CA ASN A 68 -4.65 -8.51 12.94
C ASN A 68 -3.96 -8.86 11.61
N PRO A 69 -3.45 -7.86 10.88
CA PRO A 69 -3.00 -8.08 9.50
C PRO A 69 -1.69 -8.91 9.44
N GLY A 70 -0.95 -9.02 10.54
CA GLY A 70 0.21 -9.91 10.66
C GLY A 70 -0.15 -11.40 10.76
N GLU A 71 -1.26 -11.74 11.42
CA GLU A 71 -1.75 -13.12 11.54
C GLU A 71 -2.31 -13.64 10.21
N LEU A 72 -2.86 -12.74 9.39
CA LEU A 72 -3.40 -13.11 8.08
C LEU A 72 -2.31 -13.65 7.14
N CYS A 73 -1.08 -13.14 7.26
CA CYS A 73 0.09 -13.62 6.52
C CYS A 73 0.80 -14.80 7.21
N HIS A 74 0.10 -15.61 8.01
CA HIS A 74 0.63 -16.85 8.60
C HIS A 74 0.60 -18.01 7.60
N PRO A 75 1.51 -19.00 7.71
CA PRO A 75 1.47 -20.24 6.92
C PRO A 75 0.19 -21.08 7.06
N ASP A 76 -0.64 -20.84 8.06
CA ASP A 76 -1.94 -21.54 8.23
C ASP A 76 -3.13 -20.72 7.70
N MET A 77 -2.85 -19.59 7.05
CA MET A 77 -3.85 -18.63 6.56
C MET A 77 -3.61 -18.32 5.07
N LEU A 78 -3.37 -17.05 4.68
CA LEU A 78 -3.18 -16.70 3.26
C LEU A 78 -1.86 -17.21 2.67
N LEU A 79 -0.88 -17.59 3.50
CA LEU A 79 0.37 -18.20 3.04
C LEU A 79 0.36 -19.73 3.19
N ASP A 80 -0.83 -20.34 3.22
CA ASP A 80 -0.99 -21.79 3.21
C ASP A 80 -0.34 -22.41 1.97
N SER A 81 0.37 -23.53 2.19
CA SER A 81 1.06 -24.31 1.16
C SER A 81 0.14 -24.80 0.02
N MET A 82 -1.16 -24.91 0.28
CA MET A 82 -2.19 -25.28 -0.69
C MET A 82 -2.56 -24.12 -1.64
N LEU A 83 -2.17 -22.89 -1.30
CA LEU A 83 -2.43 -21.70 -2.09
C LEU A 83 -1.18 -21.27 -2.86
N THR A 84 -1.33 -21.08 -4.17
CA THR A 84 -0.30 -20.39 -4.95
C THR A 84 -0.23 -18.91 -4.56
N PRO A 85 0.92 -18.24 -4.76
CA PRO A 85 1.06 -16.80 -4.51
C PRO A 85 -0.03 -15.93 -5.15
N ARG A 86 -0.46 -16.31 -6.37
CA ARG A 86 -1.53 -15.63 -7.11
C ARG A 86 -2.90 -15.84 -6.48
N GLN A 87 -3.21 -17.06 -6.04
CA GLN A 87 -4.47 -17.35 -5.35
C GLN A 87 -4.56 -16.59 -4.03
N ALA A 88 -3.48 -16.54 -3.25
CA ALA A 88 -3.41 -15.77 -2.01
C ALA A 88 -3.66 -14.26 -2.25
N GLN A 89 -3.03 -13.68 -3.28
CA GLN A 89 -3.25 -12.29 -3.67
C GLN A 89 -4.70 -12.05 -4.13
N ARG A 90 -5.27 -12.99 -4.89
CA ARG A 90 -6.66 -12.92 -5.35
C ARG A 90 -7.65 -12.94 -4.19
N LEU A 91 -7.44 -13.83 -3.21
CA LEU A 91 -8.21 -13.89 -1.97
C LEU A 91 -8.14 -12.57 -1.20
N LEU A 92 -6.94 -12.04 -1.01
CA LEU A 92 -6.76 -10.75 -0.33
C LEU A 92 -7.51 -9.64 -1.05
N HIS A 93 -7.43 -9.59 -2.38
CA HIS A 93 -8.15 -8.61 -3.18
C HIS A 93 -9.67 -8.77 -3.11
N MET A 94 -10.20 -9.99 -3.07
CA MET A 94 -11.64 -10.21 -2.88
C MET A 94 -12.12 -9.69 -1.52
N ILE A 95 -11.27 -9.73 -0.49
CA ILE A 95 -11.59 -9.23 0.85
C ILE A 95 -11.45 -7.70 0.92
N CYS A 96 -10.33 -7.16 0.48
CA CYS A 96 -10.02 -5.73 0.64
C CYS A 96 -10.64 -4.83 -0.43
N TYR A 97 -11.02 -5.40 -1.58
CA TYR A 97 -11.54 -4.66 -2.73
C TYR A 97 -12.72 -5.42 -3.39
N PRO A 98 -13.83 -5.65 -2.68
CA PRO A 98 -14.95 -6.47 -3.18
C PRO A 98 -15.60 -5.91 -4.46
N ASP A 99 -15.58 -4.59 -4.65
CA ASP A 99 -16.14 -3.93 -5.84
C ASP A 99 -15.18 -3.90 -7.05
N SER A 100 -13.95 -4.41 -6.90
CA SER A 100 -12.95 -4.38 -7.97
C SER A 100 -13.25 -5.45 -9.02
N THR A 101 -13.79 -5.05 -10.17
CA THR A 101 -14.08 -5.92 -11.32
C THR A 101 -12.84 -6.36 -12.10
N VAL A 102 -11.66 -6.33 -11.48
CA VAL A 102 -10.38 -6.52 -12.16
C VAL A 102 -10.30 -7.97 -12.67
N SER A 103 -10.37 -8.11 -14.01
CA SER A 103 -10.17 -9.35 -14.73
C SER A 103 -8.86 -10.00 -14.31
N ASP A 104 -8.89 -11.32 -14.13
CA ASP A 104 -7.87 -12.15 -13.48
C ASP A 104 -6.53 -12.22 -14.23
N ASP A 105 -6.45 -11.66 -15.44
CA ASP A 105 -5.37 -11.92 -16.38
C ASP A 105 -4.33 -10.79 -16.41
N SER A 106 -3.19 -11.06 -15.77
CA SER A 106 -1.93 -10.31 -15.79
C SER A 106 -1.94 -8.91 -15.14
N LEU A 107 -2.18 -8.87 -13.83
CA LEU A 107 -1.68 -7.74 -13.04
C LEU A 107 -0.17 -7.89 -12.84
N ASP A 108 0.61 -7.25 -13.71
CA ASP A 108 2.06 -7.15 -13.54
C ASP A 108 2.39 -6.55 -12.16
N GLN A 109 3.28 -7.20 -11.41
CA GLN A 109 3.61 -6.83 -10.02
C GLN A 109 4.03 -5.36 -9.91
N ARG A 110 4.79 -4.88 -10.89
CA ARG A 110 5.21 -3.48 -10.97
C ARG A 110 4.03 -2.53 -11.06
N SER A 111 3.03 -2.87 -11.87
CA SER A 111 1.83 -2.07 -12.06
C SER A 111 0.96 -2.05 -10.81
N ILE A 112 0.86 -3.18 -10.09
CA ILE A 112 0.18 -3.25 -8.78
C ILE A 112 0.86 -2.30 -7.79
N ILE A 113 2.19 -2.43 -7.62
CA ILE A 113 2.98 -1.62 -6.68
C ILE A 113 2.84 -0.13 -6.98
N ALA A 114 2.98 0.26 -8.26
CA ALA A 114 2.81 1.65 -8.67
C ALA A 114 1.40 2.16 -8.36
N ARG A 115 0.35 1.38 -8.69
CA ARG A 115 -1.04 1.75 -8.42
C ARG A 115 -1.31 1.93 -6.92
N ILE A 116 -0.77 1.06 -6.07
CA ILE A 116 -0.88 1.17 -4.62
C ILE A 116 -0.29 2.50 -4.15
N LEU A 117 0.97 2.77 -4.52
CA LEU A 117 1.72 3.94 -4.03
C LEU A 117 1.23 5.27 -4.62
N GLU A 118 0.69 5.28 -5.85
CA GLU A 118 0.13 6.48 -6.48
C GLU A 118 -1.27 6.85 -5.94
N ASN A 119 -2.05 5.86 -5.50
CA ASN A 119 -3.44 6.04 -5.05
C ASN A 119 -3.60 5.78 -3.55
N LEU A 120 -2.58 6.06 -2.73
CA LEU A 120 -2.71 5.93 -1.29
C LEU A 120 -3.71 6.94 -0.76
N GLU A 121 -4.62 6.45 0.07
CA GLU A 121 -5.58 7.24 0.81
C GLU A 121 -5.53 6.85 2.27
N GLN A 122 -5.95 7.77 3.15
CA GLN A 122 -5.90 7.56 4.60
C GLN A 122 -6.66 6.29 5.03
N TRP A 123 -7.75 5.98 4.32
CA TRP A 123 -8.60 4.83 4.57
C TRP A 123 -8.04 3.51 4.01
N THR A 124 -7.23 3.58 2.95
CA THR A 124 -6.70 2.39 2.25
C THR A 124 -5.27 2.03 2.65
N VAL A 125 -4.62 2.81 3.51
CA VAL A 125 -3.21 2.60 3.89
C VAL A 125 -2.96 1.23 4.54
N ARG A 126 -3.92 0.72 5.34
CA ARG A 126 -3.81 -0.61 5.98
C ARG A 126 -3.93 -1.75 4.98
N MET A 127 -4.84 -1.61 4.01
CA MET A 127 -5.01 -2.58 2.92
C MET A 127 -3.76 -2.59 2.04
N SER A 128 -3.28 -1.40 1.66
CA SER A 128 -2.04 -1.20 0.89
C SER A 128 -0.81 -1.80 1.57
N TRP A 129 -0.73 -1.70 2.90
CA TRP A 129 0.32 -2.34 3.68
C TRP A 129 0.24 -3.86 3.58
N LEU A 130 -0.96 -4.41 3.72
CA LEU A 130 -1.22 -5.84 3.71
C LEU A 130 -0.90 -6.45 2.33
N ASP A 131 -1.23 -5.77 1.23
CA ASP A 131 -0.85 -6.16 -0.12
C ASP A 131 0.69 -6.28 -0.26
N LEU A 132 1.42 -5.22 0.08
CA LEU A 132 2.89 -5.21 -0.02
C LEU A 132 3.53 -6.24 0.92
N GLN A 133 2.97 -6.43 2.11
CA GLN A 133 3.45 -7.39 3.09
C GLN A 133 3.24 -8.83 2.61
N LEU A 134 2.07 -9.15 2.06
CA LEU A 134 1.78 -10.45 1.48
C LEU A 134 2.73 -10.74 0.32
N MET A 135 2.91 -9.80 -0.60
CA MET A 135 3.88 -9.92 -1.70
C MET A 135 5.30 -10.17 -1.18
N PHE A 136 5.78 -9.39 -0.21
CA PHE A 136 7.11 -9.55 0.37
C PHE A 136 7.33 -10.94 0.98
N LYS A 137 6.34 -11.47 1.70
CA LYS A 137 6.42 -12.77 2.38
C LYS A 137 6.39 -13.97 1.44
N GLN A 138 5.92 -13.80 0.20
CA GLN A 138 5.91 -14.86 -0.80
C GLN A 138 7.30 -15.14 -1.39
N PHE A 139 8.29 -14.27 -1.18
CA PHE A 139 9.64 -14.48 -1.67
C PHE A 139 10.53 -15.21 -0.66
N PRO A 140 11.38 -16.14 -1.12
CA PRO A 140 12.44 -16.72 -0.28
C PRO A 140 13.42 -15.64 0.19
N ALA A 141 13.87 -15.75 1.44
CA ALA A 141 14.83 -14.81 2.02
C ALA A 141 16.15 -14.81 1.23
N GLY A 142 16.65 -13.62 0.86
CA GLY A 142 17.92 -13.46 0.15
C GLY A 142 17.90 -13.77 -1.34
N SER A 143 16.73 -14.08 -1.93
CA SER A 143 16.60 -14.38 -3.35
C SER A 143 16.84 -13.18 -4.28
N SER A 144 17.23 -13.44 -5.54
CA SER A 144 17.36 -12.42 -6.58
C SER A 144 16.02 -11.76 -6.90
N GLU A 145 14.93 -12.52 -6.84
CA GLU A 145 13.57 -12.06 -7.11
C GLU A 145 13.11 -11.10 -6.02
N LEU A 146 13.42 -11.40 -4.74
CA LEU A 146 13.16 -10.49 -3.63
C LEU A 146 13.91 -9.17 -3.82
N ASN A 147 15.20 -9.22 -4.21
CA ASN A 147 15.97 -8.00 -4.44
C ASN A 147 15.37 -7.14 -5.56
N GLN A 148 14.96 -7.75 -6.68
CA GLN A 148 14.27 -7.05 -7.77
C GLN A 148 12.94 -6.44 -7.30
N TRP A 149 12.17 -7.17 -6.50
CA TRP A 149 10.94 -6.66 -5.92
C TRP A 149 11.18 -5.47 -4.98
N LEU A 150 12.21 -5.55 -4.13
CA LEU A 150 12.62 -4.44 -3.25
C LEU A 150 13.01 -3.21 -4.05
N ASP A 151 13.74 -3.38 -5.15
CA ASP A 151 14.12 -2.28 -6.05
C ASP A 151 12.90 -1.68 -6.74
N MET A 152 11.91 -2.49 -7.14
CA MET A 152 10.65 -2.02 -7.70
C MET A 152 9.84 -1.19 -6.70
N VAL A 153 9.68 -1.66 -5.47
CA VAL A 153 8.97 -0.91 -4.40
C VAL A 153 9.69 0.39 -4.08
N ALA A 154 11.02 0.34 -3.92
CA ALA A 154 11.82 1.52 -3.63
C ALA A 154 11.70 2.57 -4.74
N LYS A 155 11.83 2.15 -6.01
CA LYS A 155 11.70 3.07 -7.14
C LYS A 155 10.31 3.67 -7.24
N ALA A 156 9.26 2.85 -7.17
CA ALA A 156 7.88 3.32 -7.21
C ALA A 156 7.56 4.29 -6.06
N ALA A 157 8.08 4.03 -4.86
CA ALA A 157 7.89 4.92 -3.71
C ALA A 157 8.52 6.29 -3.93
N ILE A 158 9.70 6.35 -4.57
CA ILE A 158 10.40 7.61 -4.85
C ILE A 158 9.79 8.33 -6.06
N ASP A 159 9.32 7.60 -7.07
CA ASP A 159 8.71 8.17 -8.28
C ASP A 159 7.45 8.99 -7.93
N VAL A 160 6.67 8.60 -6.91
CA VAL A 160 5.52 9.36 -6.40
C VAL A 160 5.88 10.81 -6.03
N PHE A 161 7.10 11.06 -5.55
CA PHE A 161 7.56 12.41 -5.20
C PHE A 161 8.00 13.21 -6.43
N GLN A 162 8.51 12.55 -7.46
CA GLN A 162 8.95 13.18 -8.72
C GLN A 162 7.79 13.51 -9.67
N LEU A 163 6.63 12.89 -9.49
CA LEU A 163 5.42 13.15 -10.27
C LEU A 163 4.62 14.38 -9.79
N THR A 164 5.10 15.05 -8.74
CA THR A 164 4.46 16.27 -8.23
C THR A 164 4.79 17.46 -9.15
N PRO A 165 3.81 18.27 -9.59
CA PRO A 165 3.95 19.28 -10.65
C PRO A 165 4.90 20.47 -10.35
N GLY A 166 5.70 20.41 -9.29
CA GLY A 166 6.76 21.39 -9.00
C GLY A 166 8.16 21.01 -9.50
N SER A 167 8.34 19.86 -10.18
CA SER A 167 9.68 19.31 -10.46
C SER A 167 9.97 18.92 -11.91
N ALA A 168 9.05 19.12 -12.85
CA ALA A 168 9.27 18.77 -14.27
C ALA A 168 9.48 20.03 -15.15
N PRO A 169 10.52 20.08 -16.00
CA PRO A 169 10.50 20.98 -17.15
C PRO A 169 9.37 20.52 -18.08
N ALA A 170 8.53 21.47 -18.48
CA ALA A 170 7.44 21.25 -19.41
C ALA A 170 7.97 20.85 -20.78
N ASP A 171 8.15 19.55 -21.02
CA ASP A 171 8.13 18.95 -22.36
C ASP A 171 8.09 17.42 -22.26
N LYS A 172 6.87 16.88 -22.33
CA LYS A 172 6.49 15.62 -23.00
C LYS A 172 5.03 15.31 -22.66
N GLU A 173 4.15 15.58 -23.64
CA GLU A 173 2.76 15.12 -23.66
C GLU A 173 2.71 13.59 -23.68
N GLU A 174 2.74 12.94 -22.51
CA GLU A 174 2.23 11.58 -22.40
C GLU A 174 1.60 11.36 -21.02
N ARG A 175 0.33 11.79 -20.92
CA ARG A 175 -0.74 11.23 -20.08
C ARG A 175 -0.37 10.78 -18.65
N LYS A 176 0.46 11.53 -17.91
CA LYS A 176 0.63 11.32 -16.46
C LYS A 176 -0.56 11.94 -15.72
N ARG A 177 -1.40 11.08 -15.14
CA ARG A 177 -2.48 11.51 -14.25
C ARG A 177 -1.87 12.28 -13.07
N PRO A 178 -2.42 13.42 -12.65
CA PRO A 178 -1.90 14.13 -11.49
C PRO A 178 -2.04 13.24 -10.24
N VAL A 179 -0.91 12.93 -9.60
CA VAL A 179 -0.88 12.22 -8.32
C VAL A 179 -1.66 13.06 -7.29
N LYS A 180 -2.58 12.43 -6.55
CA LYS A 180 -3.33 13.13 -5.49
C LYS A 180 -2.35 13.62 -4.42
N PRO A 181 -2.36 14.91 -4.03
CA PRO A 181 -1.39 15.47 -3.06
C PRO A 181 -1.35 14.72 -1.72
N GLY A 182 -2.45 14.08 -1.33
CA GLY A 182 -2.54 13.27 -0.10
C GLY A 182 -1.73 11.97 -0.14
N SER A 183 -1.54 11.36 -1.32
CA SER A 183 -0.85 10.06 -1.45
C SER A 183 0.62 10.15 -0.99
N ILE A 184 1.29 11.25 -1.36
CA ILE A 184 2.71 11.51 -1.10
C ILE A 184 3.01 11.50 0.41
N TRP A 185 2.13 12.06 1.23
CA TRP A 185 2.28 12.10 2.69
C TRP A 185 2.08 10.75 3.36
N LEU A 186 1.41 9.81 2.70
CA LEU A 186 1.10 8.48 3.23
C LEU A 186 2.19 7.45 2.91
N VAL A 187 3.06 7.72 1.93
CA VAL A 187 4.18 6.83 1.58
C VAL A 187 5.11 6.60 2.79
N GLY A 188 5.48 7.67 3.52
CA GLY A 188 6.32 7.56 4.71
C GLY A 188 5.71 6.66 5.80
N PRO A 189 4.50 6.95 6.29
CA PRO A 189 3.78 6.11 7.24
C PRO A 189 3.61 4.66 6.79
N LEU A 190 3.28 4.41 5.51
CA LEU A 190 3.17 3.06 4.94
C LEU A 190 4.50 2.31 5.02
N VAL A 191 5.57 2.90 4.49
CA VAL A 191 6.91 2.30 4.44
C VAL A 191 7.47 2.05 5.84
N SER A 192 7.12 2.89 6.83
CA SER A 192 7.52 2.72 8.24
C SER A 192 7.11 1.37 8.84
N LYS A 193 5.99 0.80 8.36
CA LYS A 193 5.42 -0.45 8.84
C LYS A 193 5.90 -1.68 8.06
N LEU A 194 6.56 -1.48 6.93
CA LEU A 194 7.13 -2.58 6.14
C LEU A 194 8.46 -3.07 6.77
N SER A 195 8.96 -4.20 6.25
CA SER A 195 10.19 -4.82 6.75
C SER A 195 11.41 -3.87 6.66
N SER A 196 12.44 -4.13 7.48
CA SER A 196 13.69 -3.37 7.42
C SER A 196 14.36 -3.43 6.05
N ALA A 197 14.23 -4.55 5.32
CA ALA A 197 14.75 -4.68 3.97
C ALA A 197 14.13 -3.67 2.99
N VAL A 198 12.81 -3.44 3.07
CA VAL A 198 12.12 -2.43 2.23
C VAL A 198 12.61 -1.04 2.58
N ARG A 199 12.63 -0.69 3.88
CA ARG A 199 13.05 0.64 4.35
C ARG A 199 14.48 0.97 3.95
N GLY A 200 15.41 0.01 4.12
CA GLY A 200 16.79 0.16 3.71
C GLY A 200 16.93 0.38 2.19
N ARG A 201 16.13 -0.34 1.37
CA ARG A 201 16.17 -0.17 -0.08
C ARG A 201 15.61 1.17 -0.53
N VAL A 202 14.49 1.60 0.03
CA VAL A 202 13.89 2.93 -0.21
C VAL A 202 14.91 4.02 0.12
N LEU A 203 15.59 3.90 1.26
CA LEU A 203 16.60 4.87 1.69
C LEU A 203 17.79 4.93 0.74
N LYS A 204 18.29 3.78 0.26
CA LYS A 204 19.36 3.72 -0.74
C LYS A 204 18.99 4.44 -2.04
N VAL A 205 17.79 4.19 -2.56
CA VAL A 205 17.30 4.86 -3.77
C VAL A 205 17.08 6.36 -3.53
N ALA A 206 16.57 6.75 -2.37
CA ALA A 206 16.44 8.15 -1.99
C ALA A 206 17.81 8.87 -1.95
N GLY A 207 18.85 8.21 -1.42
CA GLY A 207 20.23 8.72 -1.44
C GLY A 207 20.75 8.95 -2.85
N GLN A 208 20.53 8.01 -3.77
CA GLN A 208 20.92 8.17 -5.19
C GLN A 208 20.20 9.34 -5.86
N VAL A 209 18.91 9.55 -5.56
CA VAL A 209 18.16 10.70 -6.08
C VAL A 209 18.75 12.01 -5.55
N LEU A 210 19.19 12.04 -4.29
CA LEU A 210 19.90 13.19 -3.74
C LEU A 210 21.22 13.44 -4.51
N GLU A 211 22.05 12.42 -4.76
CA GLU A 211 23.33 12.58 -5.47
C GLU A 211 23.19 13.07 -6.92
N SER A 212 22.07 12.77 -7.59
CA SER A 212 21.88 13.08 -9.01
C SER A 212 21.82 14.58 -9.34
N GLY A 213 21.79 15.47 -8.34
CA GLY A 213 22.06 16.92 -8.50
C GLY A 213 21.03 17.72 -9.32
N ASN A 214 20.06 17.09 -9.96
CA ASN A 214 19.13 17.74 -10.90
C ASN A 214 17.92 18.42 -10.21
N TRP A 215 18.01 18.71 -8.91
CA TRP A 215 16.92 19.21 -8.06
C TRP A 215 16.91 20.73 -7.83
N SER A 216 18.02 21.40 -8.13
CA SER A 216 18.12 22.85 -8.16
C SER A 216 18.17 23.25 -9.63
N SER A 217 17.04 23.68 -10.20
CA SER A 217 17.01 24.03 -11.61
C SER A 217 18.10 25.05 -11.91
N LYS A 218 18.97 24.73 -12.87
CA LYS A 218 19.79 25.70 -13.58
C LYS A 218 18.86 26.80 -14.11
N THR A 219 18.90 27.98 -13.51
CA THR A 219 18.49 29.22 -14.19
C THR A 219 19.75 30.00 -14.55
N ARG A 220 20.50 29.47 -15.51
CA ARG A 220 21.37 30.28 -16.37
C ARG A 220 20.66 30.44 -17.71
N ASP A 221 19.55 31.17 -17.72
CA ASP A 221 19.20 31.96 -18.90
C ASP A 221 18.27 33.12 -18.50
N LYS A 222 18.82 34.32 -18.72
CA LYS A 222 18.17 35.58 -19.11
C LYS A 222 16.95 36.09 -18.31
N GLU A 223 17.23 37.15 -17.54
CA GLU A 223 16.37 38.29 -17.20
C GLU A 223 14.83 38.13 -17.37
N ARG A 224 14.13 37.80 -16.27
CA ARG A 224 12.79 38.33 -15.98
C ARG A 224 12.44 38.14 -14.49
N PRO A 225 11.95 39.18 -13.78
CA PRO A 225 11.56 39.06 -12.39
C PRO A 225 10.09 38.63 -12.33
N SER A 226 9.82 37.34 -12.27
CA SER A 226 8.50 36.84 -11.86
C SER A 226 8.66 35.49 -11.15
N GLN A 227 8.44 35.52 -9.84
CA GLN A 227 8.24 34.39 -8.91
C GLN A 227 9.02 33.10 -9.22
N ARG A 228 10.28 33.07 -8.78
CA ARG A 228 11.06 31.82 -8.64
C ARG A 228 10.62 31.06 -7.39
N SER A 229 9.73 30.09 -7.52
CA SER A 229 9.61 29.01 -6.54
C SER A 229 10.65 27.94 -6.86
N SER A 230 11.89 28.16 -6.40
CA SER A 230 12.95 27.15 -6.40
C SER A 230 12.61 26.07 -5.36
N SER A 231 11.68 25.18 -5.69
CA SER A 231 11.32 24.04 -4.83
C SER A 231 12.35 22.93 -4.97
N SER A 232 13.48 23.15 -4.32
CA SER A 232 14.42 22.09 -3.96
C SER A 232 13.68 20.91 -3.30
N LEU A 233 14.01 19.67 -3.67
CA LEU A 233 13.50 18.47 -2.96
C LEU A 233 13.94 18.41 -1.49
N LEU A 234 15.02 19.09 -1.09
CA LEU A 234 15.36 19.27 0.33
C LEU A 234 14.38 20.20 1.06
N ASN A 235 13.67 21.08 0.34
CA ASN A 235 12.55 21.83 0.90
C ASN A 235 11.21 21.08 0.74
N HIS A 236 11.23 19.92 0.07
CA HIS A 236 10.04 19.08 -0.09
C HIS A 236 9.83 18.23 1.16
N GLN A 237 9.10 18.82 2.11
CA GLN A 237 8.81 18.25 3.42
C GLN A 237 8.36 16.77 3.42
N PRO A 238 7.48 16.28 2.53
CA PRO A 238 7.08 14.88 2.60
C PRO A 238 8.20 13.93 2.15
N PHE A 239 9.10 14.35 1.25
CA PHE A 239 10.26 13.54 0.85
C PHE A 239 11.25 13.40 2.01
N LEU A 240 11.56 14.50 2.71
CA LEU A 240 12.38 14.45 3.91
C LEU A 240 11.74 13.59 5.00
N SER A 241 10.43 13.70 5.20
CA SER A 241 9.69 12.86 6.15
C SER A 241 9.86 11.36 5.84
N LEU A 242 9.77 10.97 4.55
CA LEU A 242 10.04 9.60 4.12
C LEU A 242 11.48 9.17 4.47
N VAL A 243 12.49 9.99 4.12
CA VAL A 243 13.91 9.69 4.38
C VAL A 243 14.16 9.50 5.87
N LEU A 244 13.69 10.42 6.72
CA LEU A 244 13.83 10.34 8.17
C LEU A 244 13.12 9.11 8.76
N THR A 245 11.95 8.77 8.22
CA THR A 245 11.21 7.58 8.62
C THR A 245 11.96 6.30 8.27
N CYS A 246 12.61 6.24 7.11
CA CYS A 246 13.39 5.09 6.68
C CYS A 246 14.71 4.96 7.43
N LEU A 247 15.35 6.09 7.81
CA LEU A 247 16.58 6.11 8.60
C LEU A 247 16.45 5.46 9.98
N LYS A 248 15.24 5.43 10.55
CA LYS A 248 15.00 4.87 11.88
C LYS A 248 15.31 3.35 11.91
N GLY A 249 16.48 3.00 12.44
CA GLY A 249 16.97 1.62 12.52
C GLY A 249 17.63 1.11 11.23
N GLN A 250 18.19 2.02 10.42
CA GLN A 250 18.97 1.71 9.20
C GLN A 250 20.37 2.34 9.29
N ASP A 251 21.10 2.06 10.37
CA ASP A 251 22.41 2.70 10.64
C ASP A 251 23.44 2.41 9.52
N ASP A 252 23.41 1.23 8.92
CA ASP A 252 24.30 0.87 7.80
C ASP A 252 24.10 1.76 6.54
N GLN A 253 22.89 2.27 6.33
CA GLN A 253 22.58 3.15 5.20
C GLN A 253 22.77 4.64 5.54
N ARG A 254 22.95 4.97 6.83
CA ARG A 254 23.11 6.34 7.30
C ARG A 254 24.40 6.98 6.79
N GLU A 255 25.50 6.24 6.80
CA GLU A 255 26.80 6.75 6.31
C GLU A 255 26.73 7.11 4.83
N GLY A 256 26.16 6.22 4.01
CA GLY A 256 25.95 6.48 2.57
C GLY A 256 25.13 7.75 2.34
N LEU A 257 24.02 7.93 3.07
CA LEU A 257 23.21 9.15 2.97
C LEU A 257 24.00 10.41 3.36
N LEU A 258 24.80 10.35 4.45
CA LEU A 258 25.65 11.48 4.86
C LEU A 258 26.68 11.82 3.78
N THR A 259 27.27 10.82 3.13
CA THR A 259 28.17 11.03 1.99
C THR A 259 27.43 11.71 0.83
N SER A 260 26.21 11.26 0.49
CA SER A 260 25.38 11.89 -0.54
C SER A 260 25.11 13.37 -0.23
N LEU A 261 24.70 13.69 1.01
CA LEU A 261 24.42 15.06 1.46
C LEU A 261 25.69 15.93 1.47
N HIS A 262 26.82 15.38 1.92
CA HIS A 262 28.11 16.09 1.90
C HIS A 262 28.56 16.40 0.46
N SER A 263 28.39 15.45 -0.46
CA SER A 263 28.66 15.63 -1.90
C SER A 263 27.80 16.76 -2.48
N GLN A 264 26.50 16.75 -2.19
CA GLN A 264 25.60 17.84 -2.59
C GLN A 264 26.09 19.19 -2.05
N LEU A 265 26.33 19.31 -0.74
CA LEU A 265 26.80 20.56 -0.12
C LEU A 265 28.09 21.06 -0.79
N SER A 266 29.03 20.16 -1.05
CA SER A 266 30.27 20.48 -1.74
C SER A 266 30.02 21.02 -3.15
N GLN A 267 29.13 20.39 -3.92
CA GLN A 267 28.73 20.85 -5.25
C GLN A 267 28.07 22.24 -5.20
N PHE A 268 27.17 22.51 -4.25
CA PHE A 268 26.55 23.83 -4.09
C PHE A 268 27.58 24.91 -3.75
N LEU A 269 28.54 24.62 -2.87
CA LEU A 269 29.58 25.58 -2.52
C LEU A 269 30.54 25.86 -3.69
N GLN A 270 30.79 24.86 -4.54
CA GLN A 270 31.61 25.03 -5.75
C GLN A 270 30.87 25.79 -6.86
N LEU A 271 29.56 25.57 -7.02
CA LEU A 271 28.69 26.29 -7.98
C LEU A 271 28.58 27.80 -7.69
N ASN A 272 28.80 28.24 -6.45
CA ASN A 272 28.74 29.66 -6.06
C ASN A 272 30.08 30.40 -6.25
N LYS A 273 31.11 29.75 -6.79
CA LYS A 273 32.46 30.34 -6.95
C LYS A 273 32.74 30.87 -8.38
N ASP A 274 31.78 30.73 -9.29
CA ASP A 274 31.76 31.29 -10.66
C ASP A 274 30.62 32.32 -10.81
#